data_AF-A0A3B9NUA6-F1
#
_entry.id   AF-A0A3B9NUA6-F1
#
_cell.length_a   1.000
_cell.length_b   1.000
_cell.length_c   1.000
_cell.angle_alpha   90.00
_cell.angle_beta   90.00
_cell.angle_gamma   90.00
#
_symmetry.space_group_name_H-M   'P 1'
#
loop_
_entity.id
_entity.type
_entity.pdbx_description
1 polymer ?
#
loop_
_entity_poly.entity_id
_entity_poly.type
_entity_poly.pdbx_seq_one_letter_code
_entity_poly.pdbx_strand_id
1 'polypeptide(L)'
;MQTYLQQLKQVLEHGTQCDDRTGVGTLSYFGLHARYDLRAGFPAVTTKKLAWKVMASELLWFISGSSKIDDLKKIYPQNKIWDANYADYLTRL
;
A
#
# COMPACT_ATOMS: atom_id res chain seq x y z
N MET A 1 14.54 2.99 -9.22
CA MET A 1 14.39 3.96 -8.11
C MET A 1 14.14 5.39 -8.56
N GLN A 2 14.87 5.89 -9.55
CA GLN A 2 14.66 7.26 -10.08
C GLN A 2 13.19 7.56 -10.41
N THR A 3 12.47 6.65 -11.07
CA THR A 3 11.05 6.82 -11.42
C THR A 3 10.16 7.17 -10.22
N TYR A 4 10.26 6.40 -9.13
CA TYR A 4 9.46 6.63 -7.92
C TYR A 4 9.79 7.98 -7.26
N LEU A 5 11.09 8.31 -7.13
CA LEU A 5 11.52 9.57 -6.51
C LEU A 5 11.16 10.79 -7.35
N GLN A 6 11.27 10.69 -8.68
CA GLN A 6 10.85 11.75 -9.60
C GLN A 6 9.35 11.99 -9.51
N GLN A 7 8.53 10.92 -9.48
CA GLN A 7 7.08 11.04 -9.30
C GLN A 7 6.72 11.71 -7.98
N LEU A 8 7.35 11.32 -6.86
CA LEU A 8 7.15 11.99 -5.58
C LEU A 8 7.51 13.47 -5.66
N LYS A 9 8.64 13.81 -6.29
CA LYS A 9 9.07 15.20 -6.49
C LYS A 9 8.02 16.00 -7.29
N GLN A 10 7.47 15.42 -8.36
CA GLN A 10 6.40 16.06 -9.15
C GLN A 10 5.15 16.34 -8.32
N VAL A 11 4.72 15.40 -7.47
CA VAL A 11 3.57 15.60 -6.57
C VAL A 11 3.85 16.71 -5.55
N LEU A 12 5.06 16.78 -5.01
CA LEU A 12 5.43 17.79 -4.01
C LEU A 12 5.58 19.20 -4.60
N GLU A 13 6.12 19.33 -5.81
CA GLU A 13 6.37 20.64 -6.45
C GLU A 13 5.17 21.18 -7.22
N HIS A 14 4.35 20.29 -7.79
CA HIS A 14 3.28 20.67 -8.73
C HIS A 14 1.91 20.05 -8.40
N GLY A 15 1.78 19.36 -7.27
CA GLY A 15 0.51 18.79 -6.84
C GLY A 15 -0.50 19.84 -6.37
N THR A 16 -1.78 19.52 -6.53
CA THR A 16 -2.89 20.34 -6.04
C THR A 16 -3.31 19.87 -4.66
N GLN A 17 -3.55 20.81 -3.73
CA GLN A 17 -4.14 20.50 -2.43
C GLN A 17 -5.58 20.03 -2.60
N CYS A 18 -5.92 18.91 -1.98
CA CYS A 18 -7.25 18.33 -2.02
C CYS A 18 -7.64 17.82 -0.63
N ASP A 19 -8.88 18.08 -0.24
CA ASP A 19 -9.48 17.48 0.95
C ASP A 19 -9.69 15.97 0.72
N ASP A 20 -9.61 15.19 1.80
CA ASP A 20 -9.76 13.74 1.76
C ASP A 20 -10.75 13.24 2.83
N ARG A 21 -11.19 11.98 2.71
CA ARG A 21 -12.14 11.35 3.65
C ARG A 21 -11.60 11.20 5.08
N THR A 22 -10.29 11.23 5.27
CA THR A 22 -9.64 11.15 6.58
C THR A 22 -9.52 12.50 7.27
N GLY A 23 -9.74 13.60 6.55
CA GLY A 23 -9.64 14.98 7.05
C GLY A 23 -8.20 15.48 7.23
N VAL A 24 -7.19 14.72 6.79
CA VAL A 24 -5.77 15.11 6.87
C VAL A 24 -5.41 16.08 5.75
N GLY A 25 -5.98 15.87 4.57
CA GLY A 25 -5.64 16.60 3.35
C GLY A 25 -4.50 15.92 2.59
N THR A 26 -4.50 16.09 1.26
CA THR A 26 -3.53 15.47 0.35
C THR A 26 -2.97 16.48 -0.65
N LEU A 27 -1.75 16.22 -1.13
CA LEU A 27 -1.26 16.76 -2.40
C LEU A 27 -1.47 15.70 -3.48
N SER A 28 -2.25 16.05 -4.50
CA SER A 28 -2.61 15.12 -5.58
C SER A 28 -2.05 15.55 -6.92
N TYR A 29 -1.72 14.58 -7.77
CA TYR A 29 -1.30 14.81 -9.15
C TYR A 29 -1.93 13.72 -10.02
N PHE A 30 -2.57 14.12 -11.13
CA PHE A 30 -3.31 13.19 -11.97
C PHE A 30 -2.43 12.58 -13.07
N GLY A 31 -2.57 11.27 -13.32
CA GLY A 31 -2.00 10.62 -14.50
C GLY A 31 -0.49 10.32 -14.48
N LEU A 32 0.11 10.09 -13.30
CA LEU A 32 1.51 9.63 -13.26
C LEU A 32 1.63 8.17 -13.72
N HIS A 33 2.58 7.90 -14.61
CA HIS A 33 2.83 6.55 -15.13
C HIS A 33 4.23 6.05 -14.77
N ALA A 34 4.33 4.78 -14.36
CA ALA A 34 5.60 4.09 -14.13
C ALA A 34 5.64 2.75 -14.89
N ARG A 35 6.83 2.35 -15.33
CA ARG A 35 7.11 1.04 -15.91
C ARG A 35 8.36 0.46 -15.25
N TYR A 36 8.33 -0.83 -14.95
CA TYR A 36 9.42 -1.55 -14.31
C TYR A 36 9.70 -2.83 -15.11
N ASP A 37 10.94 -3.02 -15.56
CA ASP A 37 11.35 -4.26 -16.23
C ASP A 37 11.66 -5.33 -15.17
N LEU A 38 10.79 -6.33 -15.05
CA LEU A 38 10.95 -7.42 -14.07
C LEU A 38 12.08 -8.38 -14.41
N ARG A 39 12.58 -8.39 -15.66
CA ARG A 39 13.76 -9.18 -16.05
C ARG A 39 15.04 -8.61 -15.48
N ALA A 40 15.07 -7.30 -15.24
CA ALA A 40 16.19 -6.61 -14.60
C ALA A 40 16.18 -6.78 -13.06
N GLY A 41 15.10 -7.32 -12.49
CA GLY A 41 14.96 -7.58 -11.07
C GLY A 41 13.62 -7.13 -10.50
N PHE A 42 13.46 -7.28 -9.19
CA PHE A 42 12.24 -6.89 -8.50
C PHE A 42 12.28 -5.40 -8.11
N PRO A 43 11.25 -4.60 -8.47
CA PRO A 43 11.24 -3.15 -8.25
C PRO A 43 10.90 -2.76 -6.81
N ALA A 44 11.58 -3.36 -5.83
CA ALA A 44 11.46 -2.95 -4.43
C ALA A 44 12.03 -1.55 -4.23
N VAL A 45 11.31 -0.71 -3.47
CA VAL A 45 11.89 0.54 -2.99
C VAL A 45 13.00 0.25 -1.98
N THR A 46 14.16 0.86 -2.17
CA THR A 46 15.37 0.60 -1.34
C THR A 46 15.69 1.74 -0.39
N THR A 47 15.11 2.92 -0.59
CA THR A 47 15.30 4.11 0.26
C THR A 47 14.63 3.97 1.64
N LYS A 48 13.75 2.96 1.81
CA LYS A 48 13.12 2.60 3.07
C LYS A 48 12.94 1.08 3.11
N LYS A 49 13.08 0.49 4.30
CA LYS A 49 12.85 -0.93 4.50
C LYS A 49 11.38 -1.30 4.26
N LEU A 50 11.15 -2.32 3.43
CA LEU A 50 9.84 -2.88 3.18
C LEU A 50 9.41 -3.85 4.28
N ALA A 51 8.12 -3.87 4.60
CA ALA A 51 7.49 -4.86 5.47
C ALA A 51 7.21 -6.16 4.69
N TRP A 52 8.26 -6.81 4.16
CA TRP A 52 8.14 -7.91 3.19
C TRP A 52 7.22 -9.05 3.64
N LYS A 53 7.35 -9.52 4.88
CA LYS A 53 6.52 -10.60 5.43
C LYS A 53 5.03 -10.22 5.50
N VAL A 54 4.73 -8.96 5.77
CA VAL A 54 3.36 -8.42 5.80
C VAL A 54 2.77 -8.45 4.39
N MET A 55 3.50 -7.92 3.40
CA MET A 55 3.05 -7.89 2.00
C MET A 55 2.89 -9.31 1.41
N ALA A 56 3.83 -10.22 1.68
CA ALA A 56 3.76 -11.59 1.19
C ALA A 56 2.59 -12.37 1.80
N SER A 57 2.33 -12.22 3.11
CA SER A 57 1.19 -12.87 3.77
C SER A 57 -0.15 -12.34 3.29
N GLU A 58 -0.25 -11.03 3.03
CA GLU A 58 -1.44 -10.43 2.43
C GLU A 58 -1.70 -10.97 1.02
N LEU A 59 -0.67 -11.07 0.17
CA LEU A 59 -0.83 -11.64 -1.18
C LEU A 59 -1.29 -13.10 -1.14
N LEU A 60 -0.72 -13.92 -0.24
CA LEU A 60 -1.16 -15.31 -0.06
C LEU A 60 -2.61 -15.39 0.44
N TRP A 61 -3.01 -14.48 1.32
CA TRP A 61 -4.39 -14.39 1.78
C TRP A 61 -5.34 -14.03 0.62
N PHE A 62 -4.99 -13.06 -0.24
CA PHE A 62 -5.77 -12.74 -1.43
C PHE A 62 -5.92 -13.94 -2.37
N ILE A 63 -4.83 -14.69 -2.61
CA ILE A 63 -4.86 -15.88 -3.47
C ILE A 63 -5.76 -16.97 -2.87
N SER A 64 -5.86 -17.07 -1.53
CA SER A 64 -6.75 -18.03 -0.88
C SER A 64 -8.25 -17.71 -1.05
N GLY A 65 -8.59 -16.47 -1.43
CA GLY A 65 -9.97 -16.02 -1.58
C GLY A 65 -10.75 -15.85 -0.27
N SER A 66 -10.08 -15.95 0.89
CA SER A 66 -10.72 -15.72 2.18
C SER A 66 -10.93 -14.23 2.44
N SER A 67 -12.09 -13.90 3.02
CA SER A 67 -12.40 -12.57 3.55
C SER A 67 -12.25 -12.47 5.07
N LYS A 68 -11.86 -13.57 5.75
CA LYS A 68 -11.72 -13.62 7.21
C LYS A 68 -10.33 -13.17 7.63
N ILE A 69 -10.27 -12.19 8.54
CA ILE A 69 -9.00 -11.69 9.06
C ILE A 69 -8.20 -12.76 9.81
N ASP A 70 -8.86 -13.75 10.42
CA ASP A 70 -8.18 -14.86 11.11
C ASP A 70 -7.34 -15.71 10.15
N ASP A 71 -7.76 -15.85 8.89
CA ASP A 71 -6.99 -16.62 7.91
C ASP A 71 -5.70 -15.90 7.51
N LEU A 72 -5.73 -14.55 7.47
CA LEU A 72 -4.50 -13.75 7.33
C LEU A 72 -3.57 -13.96 8.53
N LYS A 73 -4.12 -13.96 9.75
CA LYS A 73 -3.34 -14.16 11.00
C LYS A 73 -2.75 -15.56 11.09
N LYS A 74 -3.41 -16.58 10.53
CA LYS A 74 -2.84 -17.94 10.41
C LYS A 74 -1.58 -17.97 9.54
N ILE A 75 -1.54 -17.17 8.46
CA ILE A 75 -0.36 -17.07 7.58
C ILE A 75 0.76 -16.29 8.27
N TYR A 76 0.45 -15.14 8.86
CA TYR A 76 1.43 -14.34 9.60
C TYR A 76 0.78 -13.60 10.78
N PRO A 77 0.92 -14.11 12.02
CA PRO A 77 0.21 -13.57 13.19
C PRO A 77 0.52 -12.10 13.50
N GLN A 78 1.72 -11.63 13.14
CA GLN A 78 2.14 -10.25 13.36
C GLN A 78 1.66 -9.29 12.26
N ASN A 79 0.96 -9.77 11.23
CA ASN A 79 0.37 -8.89 10.22
C ASN A 79 -0.76 -8.06 10.86
N LYS A 80 -0.67 -6.73 10.84
CA LYS A 80 -1.69 -5.82 11.39
C LYS A 80 -2.29 -4.88 10.34
N ILE A 81 -2.00 -5.10 9.06
CA ILE A 81 -2.31 -4.11 7.99
C ILE A 81 -3.82 -3.85 7.84
N TRP A 82 -4.65 -4.87 8.11
CA TRP A 82 -6.12 -4.79 8.00
C TRP A 82 -6.85 -4.58 9.34
N ASP A 83 -6.16 -4.56 10.49
CA ASP A 83 -6.79 -4.59 11.81
C ASP A 83 -7.72 -3.37 12.05
N ALA A 84 -7.26 -2.17 11.71
CA ALA A 84 -8.02 -0.93 11.89
C ALA A 84 -9.26 -0.88 10.99
N ASN A 85 -9.13 -1.30 9.72
CA ASN A 85 -10.24 -1.33 8.78
C ASN A 85 -11.27 -2.39 9.14
N TYR A 86 -10.84 -3.54 9.66
CA TYR A 86 -11.73 -4.59 10.12
C TYR A 86 -12.50 -4.17 11.37
N ALA A 87 -11.83 -3.53 12.34
CA ALA A 87 -12.50 -2.99 13.52
C ALA A 87 -13.58 -1.95 13.15
N ASP A 88 -13.26 -1.03 12.24
CA ASP A 88 -14.20 -0.04 11.70
C ASP A 88 -15.31 -0.65 10.83
N TYR A 89 -15.06 -1.78 10.16
CA TYR A 89 -16.11 -2.53 9.46
C TYR A 89 -17.13 -3.13 10.44
N LEU A 90 -16.65 -3.70 11.55
CA LEU A 90 -17.50 -4.31 12.57
C LEU A 90 -18.40 -3.31 13.30
N THR A 91 -18.01 -2.04 13.42
CA THR A 91 -18.85 -1.00 14.05
C THR A 91 -20.01 -0.54 13.16
N ARG A 92 -19.99 -0.89 11.87
CA ARG A 92 -21.01 -0.52 10.88
C ARG A 92 -22.02 -1.64 10.59
N LEU A 93 -21.82 -2.82 11.18
CA LEU A 93 -22.77 -3.93 11.20
C LEU A 93 -23.72 -3.80 12.39
#